data_AF-A0A959BJG3-F1
#
_entry.id   AF-A0A959BJG3-F1
#
_cell.length_a   1.000
_cell.length_b   1.000
_cell.length_c   1.000
_cell.angle_alpha   90.00
_cell.angle_beta   90.00
_cell.angle_gamma   90.00
#
_symmetry.space_group_name_H-M   'P 1'
#
loop_
_entity.id
_entity.type
_entity.pdbx_description
1 polymer ?
#
loop_
_entity_poly.entity_id
_entity_poly.type
_entity_poly.pdbx_seq_one_letter_code
_entity_poly.pdbx_strand_id
1 'polypeptide(L)'
;MKNSKLVKLLSVLSTSEMDGFGAYLKAFHGGEGAPVSLYEYLRPFHPAFPAKELEKGRIEKKLGLPHTNGHKRVSNEASKLYAWLLDFLAWEKFRSEENKFEYFRMLLQSLREKKQEQAFFSVAQKASDWLDEAPASACKPLQYMQLGHSKYYYTPTKKWETRQEGIEEVATQLHHFCYTANLKYVCELRSRARALQEEESIAEKYRLKDLAHSEQHLVLARLYSLCEKMLEHDTDENYQNFYDAFLSNEGLLDKEDEHVLLTYLINAIARRLPRDQEQWGRPAFMLYQHGLDKGVLITDGYLSDITFHNIIQLASGVQELQWAEWFVGVYADFLVAEGRDSTLKLARARIAFEQGDFSKPLELLRELEFKDYSFTLQAKVLQARCFYELGERELLDAFMKSFDLSLLRNKVVNKKGALNAYRNFLKV
;
A
#
# COMPACT_ATOMS: atom_id res chain seq x y z
N MET A 1 10.02 -28.85 -9.39
CA MET A 1 8.90 -28.07 -8.82
C MET A 1 9.22 -26.58 -8.66
N LYS A 2 10.36 -26.07 -9.16
CA LYS A 2 10.82 -24.69 -8.95
C LYS A 2 9.77 -23.59 -9.14
N ASN A 3 8.94 -23.70 -10.18
CA ASN A 3 7.95 -22.68 -10.50
C ASN A 3 6.54 -22.99 -9.95
N SER A 4 6.41 -23.95 -9.01
CA SER A 4 5.11 -24.26 -8.42
C SER A 4 4.65 -23.15 -7.48
N LYS A 5 3.32 -23.02 -7.31
CA LYS A 5 2.72 -22.07 -6.37
C LYS A 5 3.24 -22.29 -4.93
N LEU A 6 3.42 -23.55 -4.54
CA LEU A 6 4.00 -23.93 -3.25
C LEU A 6 5.38 -23.33 -3.02
N VAL A 7 6.33 -23.53 -3.94
CA VAL A 7 7.72 -23.07 -3.74
C VAL A 7 7.78 -21.54 -3.76
N LYS A 8 7.01 -20.90 -4.65
CA LYS A 8 6.92 -19.43 -4.70
C LYS A 8 6.38 -18.83 -3.40
N LEU A 9 5.39 -19.47 -2.78
CA LEU A 9 4.82 -18.99 -1.53
C LEU A 9 5.73 -19.29 -0.34
N LEU A 10 6.33 -20.48 -0.28
CA LEU A 10 7.31 -20.79 0.76
C LEU A 10 8.52 -19.85 0.72
N SER A 11 8.97 -19.40 -0.46
CA SER A 11 10.15 -18.52 -0.58
C SER A 11 9.97 -17.11 -0.03
N VAL A 12 8.73 -16.69 0.21
CA VAL A 12 8.45 -15.35 0.78
C VAL A 12 8.13 -15.38 2.26
N LEU A 13 8.04 -16.57 2.87
CA LEU A 13 7.81 -16.67 4.31
C LEU A 13 9.06 -16.22 5.07
N SER A 14 8.85 -15.62 6.24
CA SER A 14 9.90 -15.42 7.22
C SER A 14 10.33 -16.76 7.82
N THR A 15 11.49 -16.77 8.49
CA THR A 15 11.94 -17.96 9.21
C THR A 15 10.94 -18.36 10.31
N SER A 16 10.33 -17.36 10.96
CA SER A 16 9.29 -17.59 11.97
C SER A 16 8.03 -18.22 11.39
N GLU A 17 7.55 -17.74 10.24
CA GLU A 17 6.37 -18.32 9.54
C GLU A 17 6.67 -19.73 9.02
N MET A 18 7.88 -19.98 8.53
CA MET A 18 8.32 -21.33 8.17
C MET A 18 8.23 -22.29 9.35
N ASP A 19 8.77 -21.90 10.51
CA ASP A 19 8.72 -22.72 11.73
C ASP A 19 7.28 -22.87 12.26
N GLY A 20 6.51 -21.78 12.21
CA GLY A 20 5.08 -21.75 12.54
C GLY A 20 4.26 -22.70 11.68
N PHE A 21 4.53 -22.76 10.37
CA PHE A 21 3.88 -23.70 9.46
C PHE A 21 4.22 -25.15 9.82
N GLY A 22 5.47 -25.44 10.19
CA GLY A 22 5.87 -26.75 10.68
C GLY A 22 5.11 -27.18 11.95
N ALA A 23 4.93 -26.25 12.89
CA ALA A 23 4.11 -26.48 14.10
C ALA A 23 2.63 -26.70 13.76
N TYR A 24 2.09 -25.91 12.82
CA TYR A 24 0.73 -26.06 12.32
C TYR A 24 0.48 -27.44 11.70
N LEU A 25 1.40 -27.92 10.85
CA LEU A 25 1.31 -29.25 10.24
C LEU A 25 1.29 -30.37 11.28
N LYS A 26 2.07 -30.24 12.36
CA LYS A 26 2.05 -31.19 13.48
C LYS A 26 0.72 -31.16 14.23
N ALA A 27 0.20 -29.97 14.52
CA ALA A 27 -1.02 -29.80 15.29
C ALA A 27 -2.29 -30.23 14.54
N PHE A 28 -2.43 -29.85 13.27
CA PHE A 28 -3.68 -30.02 12.50
C PHE A 28 -3.70 -31.22 11.57
N HIS A 29 -2.52 -31.75 11.18
CA HIS A 29 -2.41 -32.88 10.24
C HIS A 29 -1.64 -34.07 10.81
N GLY A 30 -1.40 -34.11 12.12
CA GLY A 30 -0.80 -35.25 12.81
C GLY A 30 0.72 -35.40 12.64
N GLY A 31 1.38 -34.45 11.97
CA GLY A 31 2.84 -34.42 11.86
C GLY A 31 3.48 -35.53 11.02
N GLU A 32 2.67 -36.38 10.38
CA GLU A 32 3.13 -37.50 9.57
C GLU A 32 2.46 -37.51 8.19
N GLY A 33 3.02 -38.30 7.27
CA GLY A 33 2.51 -38.45 5.92
C GLY A 33 3.31 -37.71 4.84
N ALA A 34 2.95 -37.97 3.58
CA ALA A 34 3.72 -37.52 2.43
C ALA A 34 3.81 -35.99 2.27
N PRO A 35 2.75 -35.18 2.54
CA PRO A 35 2.88 -33.72 2.51
C PRO A 35 3.78 -33.16 3.62
N VAL A 36 3.72 -33.71 4.83
CA VAL A 36 4.58 -33.26 5.95
C VAL A 36 6.03 -33.63 5.68
N SER A 37 6.28 -34.85 5.17
CA SER A 37 7.61 -35.28 4.74
C SER A 37 8.15 -34.40 3.61
N LEU A 38 7.28 -33.93 2.71
CA LEU A 38 7.65 -32.98 1.66
C LEU A 38 8.04 -31.62 2.23
N TYR A 39 7.29 -31.11 3.21
CA TYR A 39 7.66 -29.88 3.92
C TYR A 39 9.01 -30.02 4.63
N GLU A 40 9.24 -31.08 5.40
CA GLU A 40 10.51 -31.31 6.12
C GLU A 40 11.70 -31.47 5.16
N TYR A 41 11.47 -32.04 3.96
CA TYR A 41 12.48 -32.05 2.91
C TYR A 41 12.77 -30.66 2.34
N LEU A 42 11.75 -29.82 2.16
CA LEU A 42 11.91 -28.49 1.56
C LEU A 42 12.46 -27.45 2.53
N ARG A 43 12.12 -27.54 3.82
CA ARG A 43 12.45 -26.56 4.87
C ARG A 43 13.94 -26.14 4.91
N PRO A 44 14.94 -27.04 4.81
CA PRO A 44 16.35 -26.66 4.86
C PRO A 44 16.81 -25.80 3.66
N PHE A 45 16.04 -25.76 2.59
CA PHE A 45 16.37 -25.01 1.38
C PHE A 45 15.73 -23.62 1.35
N HIS A 46 14.95 -23.25 2.37
CA HIS A 46 14.36 -21.92 2.48
C HIS A 46 15.44 -20.82 2.66
N PRO A 47 15.33 -19.65 2.03
CA PRO A 47 14.33 -19.24 1.03
C PRO A 47 14.75 -19.55 -0.43
N ALA A 48 15.96 -20.04 -0.65
CA ALA A 48 16.59 -20.09 -1.98
C ALA A 48 16.06 -21.21 -2.90
N PHE A 49 15.61 -22.33 -2.34
CA PHE A 49 15.08 -23.52 -3.01
C PHE A 49 15.82 -23.89 -4.33
N PRO A 50 17.05 -24.41 -4.26
CA PRO A 50 17.87 -24.70 -5.44
C PRO A 50 17.18 -25.64 -6.43
N ALA A 51 17.22 -25.31 -7.73
CA ALA A 51 16.50 -26.02 -8.79
C ALA A 51 16.72 -27.54 -8.78
N LYS A 52 17.98 -27.94 -8.52
CA LYS A 52 18.44 -29.32 -8.43
C LYS A 52 17.72 -30.10 -7.34
N GLU A 53 17.50 -29.52 -6.17
CA GLU A 53 16.83 -30.21 -5.05
C GLU A 53 15.31 -30.27 -5.21
N LEU A 54 14.75 -29.47 -6.13
CA LEU A 54 13.33 -29.46 -6.46
C LEU A 54 12.96 -30.42 -7.62
N GLU A 55 13.91 -31.21 -8.11
CA GLU A 55 13.65 -32.23 -9.13
C GLU A 55 12.68 -33.29 -8.60
N LYS A 56 11.61 -33.56 -9.35
CA LYS A 56 10.54 -34.48 -8.89
C LYS A 56 11.07 -35.88 -8.58
N GLY A 57 12.05 -36.37 -9.34
CA GLY A 57 12.66 -37.69 -9.09
C GLY A 57 13.43 -37.77 -7.78
N ARG A 58 14.10 -36.68 -7.34
CA ARG A 58 14.76 -36.63 -6.02
C ARG A 58 13.75 -36.63 -4.89
N ILE A 59 12.72 -35.82 -5.04
CA ILE A 59 11.63 -35.72 -4.07
C ILE A 59 10.92 -37.07 -3.93
N GLU A 60 10.62 -37.72 -5.05
CA GLU A 60 9.98 -39.04 -5.08
C GLU A 60 10.80 -40.08 -4.30
N LYS A 61 12.11 -40.16 -4.57
CA LYS A 61 13.04 -41.06 -3.86
C LYS A 61 13.09 -40.76 -2.37
N LYS A 62 13.10 -39.49 -1.99
CA LYS A 62 13.17 -39.06 -0.58
C LYS A 62 11.88 -39.35 0.18
N LEU A 63 10.73 -39.19 -0.47
CA LEU A 63 9.41 -39.48 0.10
C LEU A 63 9.06 -40.97 0.14
N GLY A 64 9.89 -41.85 -0.43
CA GLY A 64 9.61 -43.28 -0.50
C GLY A 64 8.36 -43.62 -1.34
N LEU A 65 8.02 -42.78 -2.32
CA LEU A 65 6.85 -42.99 -3.15
C LEU A 65 7.11 -44.08 -4.20
N PRO A 66 6.17 -45.01 -4.46
CA PRO A 66 6.31 -46.03 -5.51
C PRO A 66 6.56 -45.41 -6.88
N HIS A 67 7.49 -46.01 -7.66
CA HIS A 67 7.90 -45.52 -8.98
C HIS A 67 6.76 -45.41 -10.01
N THR A 68 5.70 -46.21 -9.87
CA THR A 68 4.51 -46.08 -10.70
C THR A 68 3.78 -44.76 -10.38
N ASN A 69 3.78 -43.83 -11.34
CA ASN A 69 3.16 -42.49 -11.22
C ASN A 69 3.77 -41.56 -10.16
N GLY A 70 5.04 -41.76 -9.77
CA GLY A 70 5.69 -41.00 -8.71
C GLY A 70 5.71 -39.47 -8.93
N HIS A 71 5.99 -39.00 -10.14
CA HIS A 71 5.90 -37.57 -10.49
C HIS A 71 4.49 -36.96 -10.30
N LYS A 72 3.44 -37.73 -10.60
CA LYS A 72 2.04 -37.29 -10.41
C LYS A 72 1.70 -37.26 -8.93
N ARG A 73 2.17 -38.25 -8.16
CA ARG A 73 2.02 -38.30 -6.70
C ARG A 73 2.72 -37.13 -6.03
N VAL A 74 3.97 -36.84 -6.37
CA VAL A 74 4.70 -35.66 -5.88
C VAL A 74 3.90 -34.37 -6.15
N SER A 75 3.33 -34.23 -7.34
CA SER A 75 2.45 -33.09 -7.66
C SER A 75 1.19 -33.04 -6.80
N ASN A 76 0.55 -34.17 -6.51
CA ASN A 76 -0.64 -34.22 -5.65
C ASN A 76 -0.31 -33.85 -4.20
N GLU A 77 0.79 -34.38 -3.65
CA GLU A 77 1.21 -34.05 -2.28
C GLU A 77 1.64 -32.59 -2.17
N ALA A 78 2.28 -32.03 -3.20
CA ALA A 78 2.58 -30.61 -3.28
C ALA A 78 1.32 -29.72 -3.31
N SER A 79 0.28 -30.14 -4.03
CA SER A 79 -1.01 -29.42 -4.06
C SER A 79 -1.71 -29.46 -2.71
N LYS A 80 -1.69 -30.60 -2.01
CA LYS A 80 -2.23 -30.71 -0.64
C LYS A 80 -1.45 -29.82 0.34
N LEU A 81 -0.12 -29.89 0.31
CA LEU A 81 0.72 -29.06 1.16
C LEU A 81 0.50 -27.56 0.89
N TYR A 82 0.30 -27.19 -0.37
CA TYR A 82 -0.05 -25.82 -0.75
C TYR A 82 -1.40 -25.37 -0.17
N ALA A 83 -2.42 -26.24 -0.19
CA ALA A 83 -3.70 -25.93 0.43
C ALA A 83 -3.55 -25.71 1.95
N TRP A 84 -2.82 -26.61 2.62
CA TRP A 84 -2.54 -26.47 4.06
C TRP A 84 -1.71 -25.22 4.38
N LEU A 85 -0.82 -24.80 3.49
CA LEU A 85 -0.08 -23.56 3.64
C LEU A 85 -1.01 -22.33 3.55
N LEU A 86 -1.97 -22.33 2.62
CA LEU A 86 -2.97 -21.26 2.56
C LEU A 86 -3.84 -21.20 3.81
N ASP A 87 -4.26 -22.37 4.32
CA ASP A 87 -5.03 -22.46 5.56
C ASP A 87 -4.24 -21.96 6.78
N PHE A 88 -2.94 -22.29 6.84
CA PHE A 88 -2.03 -21.77 7.87
C PHE A 88 -1.93 -20.25 7.82
N LEU A 89 -1.70 -19.67 6.64
CA LEU A 89 -1.58 -18.21 6.49
C LEU A 89 -2.87 -17.49 6.88
N ALA A 90 -4.02 -18.05 6.49
CA ALA A 90 -5.33 -17.52 6.90
C ALA A 90 -5.50 -17.59 8.42
N TRP A 91 -5.11 -18.71 9.04
CA TRP A 91 -5.19 -18.89 10.48
C TRP A 91 -4.25 -17.96 11.26
N GLU A 92 -3.01 -17.78 10.79
CA GLU A 92 -2.04 -16.88 11.40
C GLU A 92 -2.52 -15.42 11.32
N LYS A 93 -2.97 -14.99 10.13
CA LYS A 93 -3.53 -13.64 9.94
C LYS A 93 -4.79 -13.42 10.78
N PHE A 94 -5.68 -14.40 10.89
CA PHE A 94 -6.88 -14.31 11.72
C PHE A 94 -6.56 -14.16 13.23
N ARG A 95 -5.44 -14.73 13.68
CA ARG A 95 -4.98 -14.63 15.07
C ARG A 95 -4.12 -13.40 15.37
N SER A 96 -3.80 -12.59 14.36
CA SER A 96 -3.00 -11.40 14.55
C SER A 96 -3.78 -10.31 15.30
N GLU A 97 -3.06 -9.43 15.99
CA GLU A 97 -3.67 -8.29 16.71
C GLU A 97 -4.44 -7.37 15.74
N GLU A 98 -3.97 -7.23 14.50
CA GLU A 98 -4.63 -6.44 13.45
C GLU A 98 -6.05 -6.95 13.10
N ASN A 99 -6.31 -8.26 13.20
CA ASN A 99 -7.61 -8.87 12.89
C ASN A 99 -8.42 -9.25 14.14
N LYS A 100 -8.05 -8.71 15.30
CA LYS A 100 -8.63 -9.12 16.58
C LYS A 100 -10.13 -8.89 16.69
N PHE A 101 -10.66 -7.87 16.02
CA PHE A 101 -12.11 -7.70 15.94
C PHE A 101 -12.81 -8.84 15.18
N GLU A 102 -12.26 -9.30 14.07
CA GLU A 102 -12.79 -10.46 13.34
C GLU A 102 -12.73 -11.73 14.19
N TYR A 103 -11.66 -11.88 14.98
CA TYR A 103 -11.58 -12.94 16.00
C TYR A 103 -12.74 -12.85 17.00
N PHE A 104 -12.99 -11.67 17.58
CA PHE A 104 -14.12 -11.47 18.49
C PHE A 104 -15.46 -11.79 17.82
N ARG A 105 -15.67 -11.33 16.59
CA ARG A 105 -16.92 -11.57 15.84
C ARG A 105 -17.20 -13.06 15.64
N MET A 106 -16.18 -13.83 15.23
CA MET A 106 -16.30 -15.28 15.07
C MET A 106 -16.50 -16.01 16.40
N LEU A 107 -15.80 -15.57 17.46
CA LEU A 107 -15.96 -16.16 18.79
C LEU A 107 -17.37 -15.92 19.36
N LEU A 108 -17.90 -14.70 19.21
CA LEU A 108 -19.27 -14.35 19.61
C LEU A 108 -20.31 -15.21 18.88
N GLN A 109 -20.12 -15.43 17.57
CA GLN A 109 -20.98 -16.34 16.80
C GLN A 109 -20.93 -17.77 17.36
N SER A 110 -19.73 -18.31 17.61
CA SER A 110 -19.57 -19.66 18.15
C SER A 110 -20.18 -19.82 19.55
N LEU A 111 -19.99 -18.82 20.43
CA LEU A 111 -20.58 -18.83 21.78
C LEU A 111 -22.10 -18.76 21.75
N ARG A 112 -22.66 -17.99 20.82
CA ARG A 112 -24.10 -17.96 20.56
C ARG A 112 -24.62 -19.34 20.13
N GLU A 113 -23.98 -19.98 19.17
CA GLU A 113 -24.35 -21.33 18.70
C GLU A 113 -24.29 -22.38 19.82
N LYS A 114 -23.30 -22.25 20.72
CA LYS A 114 -23.11 -23.10 21.90
C LYS A 114 -23.97 -22.70 23.11
N LYS A 115 -24.82 -21.68 22.96
CA LYS A 115 -25.72 -21.16 24.00
C LYS A 115 -24.98 -20.74 25.30
N GLN A 116 -23.76 -20.22 25.18
CA GLN A 116 -22.93 -19.79 26.30
C GLN A 116 -23.09 -18.30 26.59
N GLU A 117 -24.15 -17.93 27.31
CA GLU A 117 -24.52 -16.52 27.54
C GLU A 117 -23.47 -15.72 28.33
N GLN A 118 -23.03 -16.23 29.49
CA GLN A 118 -22.07 -15.50 30.33
C GLN A 118 -20.75 -15.24 29.59
N ALA A 119 -20.26 -16.26 28.87
CA ALA A 119 -19.06 -16.13 28.05
C ALA A 119 -19.27 -15.15 26.89
N PHE A 120 -20.45 -15.18 26.26
CA PHE A 120 -20.81 -14.27 25.16
C PHE A 120 -20.71 -12.81 25.61
N PHE A 121 -21.37 -12.43 26.71
CA PHE A 121 -21.35 -11.05 27.19
C PHE A 121 -19.98 -10.63 27.73
N SER A 122 -19.22 -11.55 28.33
CA SER A 122 -17.82 -11.28 28.72
C SER A 122 -16.93 -10.98 27.51
N VAL A 123 -17.05 -11.75 26.42
CA VAL A 123 -16.30 -11.50 25.19
C VAL A 123 -16.78 -10.23 24.49
N ALA A 124 -18.09 -9.95 24.50
CA ALA A 124 -18.65 -8.74 23.91
C ALA A 124 -18.14 -7.47 24.61
N GLN A 125 -17.97 -7.52 25.94
CA GLN A 125 -17.36 -6.42 26.68
C GLN A 125 -15.89 -6.24 26.29
N LYS A 126 -15.10 -7.32 26.26
CA LYS A 126 -13.70 -7.26 25.81
C LYS A 126 -13.55 -6.70 24.39
N ALA A 127 -14.49 -7.03 23.49
CA ALA A 127 -14.52 -6.49 22.14
C ALA A 127 -14.83 -4.99 22.13
N SER A 128 -15.71 -4.52 23.02
CA SER A 128 -16.00 -3.10 23.23
C SER A 128 -14.77 -2.36 23.75
N ASP A 129 -14.13 -2.87 24.81
CA ASP A 129 -12.95 -2.24 25.42
C ASP A 129 -11.80 -2.16 24.39
N TRP A 130 -11.61 -3.22 23.61
CA TRP A 130 -10.62 -3.22 22.52
C TRP A 130 -10.96 -2.20 21.44
N LEU A 131 -12.23 -2.06 21.06
CA LEU A 131 -12.64 -1.03 20.11
C LEU A 131 -12.39 0.37 20.68
N ASP A 132 -12.65 0.62 21.96
CA ASP A 132 -12.42 1.93 22.57
C ASP A 132 -10.95 2.36 22.46
N GLU A 133 -10.02 1.42 22.66
CA GLU A 133 -8.56 1.62 22.54
C GLU A 133 -8.04 1.57 21.10
N ALA A 134 -8.76 0.95 20.17
CA ALA A 134 -8.31 0.80 18.79
C ALA A 134 -8.17 2.17 18.07
N PRO A 135 -7.23 2.31 17.13
CA PRO A 135 -7.10 3.51 16.32
C PRO A 135 -8.41 3.88 15.62
N ALA A 136 -8.62 5.17 15.42
CA ALA A 136 -9.74 5.71 14.68
C ALA A 136 -9.63 5.28 13.21
N SER A 137 -10.72 4.73 12.69
CA SER A 137 -10.82 4.24 11.31
C SER A 137 -12.20 4.51 10.76
N ALA A 138 -12.31 4.73 9.45
CA ALA A 138 -13.56 4.79 8.72
C ALA A 138 -14.40 3.52 8.91
N CYS A 139 -13.76 2.37 9.18
CA CYS A 139 -14.44 1.11 9.45
C CYS A 139 -14.81 0.88 10.92
N LYS A 140 -14.27 1.66 11.87
CA LYS A 140 -14.53 1.49 13.30
C LYS A 140 -16.03 1.57 13.67
N PRO A 141 -16.83 2.49 13.10
CA PRO A 141 -18.27 2.50 13.36
C PRO A 141 -18.98 1.23 12.86
N LEU A 142 -18.53 0.63 11.75
CA LEU A 142 -19.07 -0.65 11.27
C LEU A 142 -18.82 -1.77 12.29
N GLN A 143 -17.66 -1.77 12.94
CA GLN A 143 -17.31 -2.76 13.97
C GLN A 143 -18.19 -2.60 15.21
N TYR A 144 -18.39 -1.38 15.71
CA TYR A 144 -19.36 -1.13 16.79
C TYR A 144 -20.78 -1.55 16.40
N MET A 145 -21.21 -1.23 15.17
CA MET A 145 -22.52 -1.65 14.65
C MET A 145 -22.67 -3.18 14.66
N GLN A 146 -21.65 -3.93 14.20
CA GLN A 146 -21.65 -5.39 14.19
C GLN A 146 -21.66 -6.01 15.60
N LEU A 147 -20.92 -5.42 16.54
CA LEU A 147 -20.92 -5.82 17.94
C LEU A 147 -22.29 -5.55 18.60
N GLY A 148 -22.83 -4.34 18.42
CA GLY A 148 -24.16 -3.95 18.91
C GLY A 148 -25.26 -4.84 18.33
N HIS A 149 -25.22 -5.14 17.03
CA HIS A 149 -26.13 -6.08 16.39
C HIS A 149 -26.03 -7.48 17.05
N SER A 150 -24.81 -7.95 17.30
CA SER A 150 -24.59 -9.24 17.95
C SER A 150 -25.16 -9.27 19.38
N LYS A 151 -25.02 -8.19 20.15
CA LYS A 151 -25.61 -8.07 21.51
C LYS A 151 -27.14 -8.00 21.46
N TYR A 152 -27.69 -7.15 20.61
CA TYR A 152 -29.14 -6.88 20.55
C TYR A 152 -29.94 -8.09 20.03
N TYR A 153 -29.46 -8.77 18.98
CA TYR A 153 -30.17 -9.93 18.41
C TYR A 153 -29.88 -11.25 19.11
N TYR A 154 -29.12 -11.26 20.20
CA TYR A 154 -28.95 -12.47 21.01
C TYR A 154 -30.26 -12.79 21.74
N THR A 155 -30.79 -14.02 21.61
CA THR A 155 -32.13 -14.38 22.09
C THR A 155 -32.34 -14.18 23.59
N PRO A 156 -31.38 -14.51 24.48
CA PRO A 156 -31.49 -14.23 25.91
C PRO A 156 -31.51 -12.75 26.28
N THR A 157 -31.13 -11.84 25.38
CA THR A 157 -31.15 -10.40 25.64
C THR A 157 -32.58 -9.95 25.94
N LYS A 158 -32.77 -9.34 27.12
CA LYS A 158 -34.07 -8.87 27.58
C LYS A 158 -34.46 -7.53 26.92
N LYS A 159 -34.85 -7.60 25.65
CA LYS A 159 -35.19 -6.46 24.79
C LYS A 159 -36.27 -5.52 25.35
N TRP A 160 -37.10 -6.02 26.25
CA TRP A 160 -38.19 -5.26 26.87
C TRP A 160 -37.78 -4.58 28.19
N GLU A 161 -36.61 -4.94 28.76
CA GLU A 161 -36.04 -4.33 29.96
C GLU A 161 -34.93 -3.31 29.60
N THR A 162 -34.11 -3.61 28.59
CA THR A 162 -33.23 -2.63 27.93
C THR A 162 -34.06 -1.82 26.95
N ARG A 163 -34.45 -0.58 27.30
CA ARG A 163 -35.15 0.34 26.38
C ARG A 163 -34.37 0.55 25.07
N GLN A 164 -35.00 1.26 24.13
CA GLN A 164 -34.58 1.62 22.76
C GLN A 164 -33.07 1.88 22.52
N GLU A 165 -32.28 2.21 23.55
CA GLU A 165 -30.85 2.49 23.54
C GLU A 165 -30.01 1.48 22.73
N GLY A 166 -30.26 0.17 22.86
CA GLY A 166 -29.42 -0.84 22.20
C GLY A 166 -29.57 -0.90 20.67
N ILE A 167 -30.77 -0.64 20.13
CA ILE A 167 -31.00 -0.62 18.68
C ILE A 167 -30.73 0.76 18.09
N GLU A 168 -30.98 1.83 18.85
CA GLU A 168 -30.61 3.19 18.49
C GLU A 168 -29.10 3.33 18.32
N GLU A 169 -28.30 2.76 19.24
CA GLU A 169 -26.84 2.77 19.10
C GLU A 169 -26.37 2.06 17.82
N VAL A 170 -26.97 0.91 17.47
CA VAL A 170 -26.67 0.21 16.21
C VAL A 170 -27.01 1.08 15.00
N ALA A 171 -28.16 1.75 15.01
CA ALA A 171 -28.58 2.65 13.92
C ALA A 171 -27.66 3.87 13.80
N THR A 172 -27.25 4.46 14.93
CA THR A 172 -26.29 5.56 15.00
C THR A 172 -24.95 5.16 14.38
N GLN A 173 -24.40 4.01 14.77
CA GLN A 173 -23.13 3.52 14.23
C GLN A 173 -23.20 3.18 12.74
N LEU A 174 -24.36 2.71 12.26
CA LEU A 174 -24.61 2.55 10.82
C LEU A 174 -24.55 3.90 10.10
N HIS A 175 -25.19 4.95 10.63
CA HIS A 175 -25.12 6.29 10.04
C HIS A 175 -23.69 6.85 10.04
N HIS A 176 -22.96 6.70 11.15
CA HIS A 176 -21.56 7.11 11.27
C HIS A 176 -20.68 6.44 10.21
N PHE A 177 -20.84 5.11 10.03
CA PHE A 177 -20.12 4.35 9.01
C PHE A 177 -20.47 4.84 7.60
N CYS A 178 -21.76 4.90 7.27
CA CYS A 178 -22.23 5.33 5.95
C CYS A 178 -21.70 6.72 5.58
N TYR A 179 -21.73 7.67 6.52
CA TYR A 179 -21.23 9.02 6.29
C TYR A 179 -19.71 9.04 6.09
N THR A 180 -18.95 8.45 7.01
CA THR A 180 -17.48 8.47 6.96
C THR A 180 -16.94 7.73 5.73
N ALA A 181 -17.48 6.54 5.44
CA ALA A 181 -17.08 5.75 4.27
C ALA A 181 -17.47 6.47 2.97
N ASN A 182 -18.65 7.10 2.91
CA ASN A 182 -19.05 7.88 1.75
C ASN A 182 -18.07 9.02 1.47
N LEU A 183 -17.69 9.80 2.49
CA LEU A 183 -16.72 10.87 2.34
C LEU A 183 -15.36 10.35 1.85
N LYS A 184 -14.86 9.25 2.41
CA LYS A 184 -13.61 8.59 1.98
C LYS A 184 -13.64 8.28 0.49
N TYR A 185 -14.69 7.62 0.00
CA TYR A 185 -14.79 7.23 -1.40
C TYR A 185 -15.10 8.42 -2.33
N VAL A 186 -15.84 9.43 -1.88
CA VAL A 186 -16.04 10.66 -2.64
C VAL A 186 -14.71 11.41 -2.82
N CYS A 187 -13.88 11.48 -1.77
CA CYS A 187 -12.53 12.03 -1.88
C CYS A 187 -11.68 11.26 -2.90
N GLU A 188 -11.72 9.93 -2.86
CA GLU A 188 -10.98 9.10 -3.83
C GLU A 188 -11.46 9.36 -5.27
N LEU A 189 -12.79 9.40 -5.49
CA LEU A 189 -13.37 9.71 -6.80
C LEU A 189 -12.93 11.08 -7.32
N ARG A 190 -12.93 12.12 -6.48
CA ARG A 190 -12.47 13.47 -6.87
C ARG A 190 -10.97 13.50 -7.15
N SER A 191 -10.17 12.86 -6.29
CA SER A 191 -8.72 12.75 -6.44
C SER A 191 -8.35 12.07 -7.77
N ARG A 192 -8.99 10.93 -8.06
CA ARG A 192 -8.82 10.20 -9.32
C ARG A 192 -9.30 11.01 -10.52
N ALA A 193 -10.47 11.62 -10.45
CA ALA A 193 -11.01 12.40 -11.56
C ALA A 193 -10.05 13.53 -11.95
N ARG A 194 -9.44 14.21 -10.98
CA ARG A 194 -8.41 15.22 -11.22
C ARG A 194 -7.13 14.61 -11.81
N ALA A 195 -6.64 13.49 -11.28
CA ALA A 195 -5.40 12.86 -11.75
C ALA A 195 -5.52 12.24 -13.15
N LEU A 196 -6.69 11.68 -13.47
CA LEU A 196 -6.97 10.97 -14.72
C LEU A 196 -7.70 11.83 -15.76
N GLN A 197 -8.09 13.06 -15.41
CA GLN A 197 -8.92 13.96 -16.23
C GLN A 197 -10.28 13.32 -16.58
N GLU A 198 -10.88 12.62 -15.62
CA GLU A 198 -12.24 12.07 -15.73
C GLU A 198 -13.29 13.11 -15.32
N GLU A 199 -14.56 12.83 -15.61
CA GLU A 199 -15.65 13.73 -15.25
C GLU A 199 -15.91 13.77 -13.74
N GLU A 200 -15.92 14.97 -13.16
CA GLU A 200 -16.19 15.19 -11.73
C GLU A 200 -17.65 14.86 -11.31
N SER A 201 -18.54 14.74 -12.30
CA SER A 201 -19.97 14.40 -12.12
C SER A 201 -20.20 13.08 -11.37
N ILE A 202 -19.24 12.15 -11.43
CA ILE A 202 -19.31 10.85 -10.77
C ILE A 202 -19.27 11.01 -9.25
N ALA A 203 -18.38 11.85 -8.72
CA ALA A 203 -18.26 12.04 -7.27
C ALA A 203 -19.53 12.66 -6.68
N GLU A 204 -20.06 13.69 -7.34
CA GLU A 204 -21.28 14.38 -6.91
C GLU A 204 -22.52 13.46 -6.93
N LYS A 205 -22.59 12.52 -7.89
CA LYS A 205 -23.66 11.53 -7.96
C LYS A 205 -23.76 10.67 -6.69
N TYR A 206 -22.63 10.35 -6.07
CA TYR A 206 -22.58 9.45 -4.91
C TYR A 206 -22.46 10.18 -3.57
N ARG A 207 -22.32 11.52 -3.55
CA ARG A 207 -22.20 12.31 -2.32
C ARG A 207 -23.52 12.32 -1.55
N LEU A 208 -23.49 11.89 -0.29
CA LEU A 208 -24.65 11.95 0.61
C LEU A 208 -24.84 13.38 1.16
N LYS A 209 -25.94 14.06 0.78
CA LYS A 209 -26.20 15.47 1.13
C LYS A 209 -26.79 15.67 2.52
N ASP A 210 -27.58 14.70 3.00
CA ASP A 210 -28.45 14.86 4.19
C ASP A 210 -27.82 14.41 5.52
N LEU A 211 -26.57 13.95 5.52
CA LEU A 211 -25.88 13.41 6.71
C LEU A 211 -24.93 14.42 7.39
N ALA A 212 -24.83 15.65 6.88
CA ALA A 212 -23.65 16.51 7.03
C ALA A 212 -23.49 17.28 8.36
N HIS A 213 -24.45 17.23 9.30
CA HIS A 213 -24.44 18.16 10.45
C HIS A 213 -24.24 17.51 11.84
N SER A 214 -24.57 16.23 12.06
CA SER A 214 -24.42 15.61 13.40
C SER A 214 -23.05 14.96 13.63
N GLU A 215 -22.31 14.64 12.56
CA GLU A 215 -21.17 13.70 12.62
C GLU A 215 -19.78 14.32 12.59
N GLN A 216 -19.67 15.65 12.65
CA GLN A 216 -18.37 16.34 12.64
C GLN A 216 -17.54 16.10 13.91
N HIS A 217 -18.14 15.52 14.95
CA HIS A 217 -17.46 15.11 16.16
C HIS A 217 -16.56 13.88 15.94
N LEU A 218 -16.83 13.08 14.89
CA LEU A 218 -16.00 11.93 14.53
C LEU A 218 -14.73 12.41 13.82
N VAL A 219 -13.56 11.99 14.32
CA VAL A 219 -12.24 12.40 13.81
C VAL A 219 -12.13 12.15 12.29
N LEU A 220 -12.42 10.93 11.83
CA LEU A 220 -12.28 10.58 10.40
C LEU A 220 -13.31 11.30 9.52
N ALA A 221 -14.55 11.44 9.98
CA ALA A 221 -15.57 12.17 9.23
C ALA A 221 -15.17 13.64 9.06
N ARG A 222 -14.62 14.27 10.10
CA ARG A 222 -14.07 15.64 10.04
C ARG A 222 -12.89 15.73 9.08
N LEU A 223 -11.92 14.82 9.17
CA LEU A 223 -10.74 14.80 8.31
C LEU A 223 -11.12 14.64 6.84
N TYR A 224 -11.98 13.67 6.51
CA TYR A 224 -12.44 13.48 5.15
C TYR A 224 -13.34 14.63 4.66
N SER A 225 -14.10 15.29 5.53
CA SER A 225 -14.84 16.51 5.15
C SER A 225 -13.90 17.68 4.78
N LEU A 226 -12.81 17.86 5.54
CA LEU A 226 -11.80 18.88 5.22
C LEU A 226 -11.04 18.53 3.94
N CYS A 227 -10.70 17.25 3.77
CA CYS A 227 -10.11 16.73 2.55
C CYS A 227 -11.01 16.98 1.33
N GLU A 228 -12.31 16.69 1.44
CA GLU A 228 -13.27 16.93 0.37
C GLU A 228 -13.34 18.42 0.03
N LYS A 229 -13.40 19.32 1.02
CA LYS A 229 -13.38 20.77 0.79
C LYS A 229 -12.13 21.24 0.05
N MET A 230 -10.96 20.71 0.39
CA MET A 230 -9.70 20.98 -0.33
C MET A 230 -9.75 20.41 -1.76
N LEU A 231 -10.31 19.22 -1.93
CA LEU A 231 -10.48 18.57 -3.23
C LEU A 231 -11.59 19.18 -4.07
N GLU A 232 -12.47 19.99 -3.52
CA GLU A 232 -13.48 20.75 -4.26
C GLU A 232 -12.93 22.14 -4.60
N HIS A 233 -12.38 22.83 -3.60
CA HIS A 233 -11.82 24.17 -3.69
C HIS A 233 -10.34 24.16 -3.29
N ASP A 234 -9.44 24.08 -4.28
CA ASP A 234 -7.99 23.94 -4.07
C ASP A 234 -7.32 25.30 -3.73
N THR A 235 -7.72 25.90 -2.60
CA THR A 235 -7.15 27.12 -2.02
C THR A 235 -6.09 26.79 -0.98
N ASP A 236 -5.17 27.71 -0.71
CA ASP A 236 -4.12 27.50 0.30
C ASP A 236 -4.69 27.40 1.72
N GLU A 237 -5.76 28.14 2.01
CA GLU A 237 -6.51 28.05 3.26
C GLU A 237 -7.10 26.65 3.49
N ASN A 238 -7.77 26.07 2.47
CA ASN A 238 -8.36 24.73 2.61
C ASN A 238 -7.28 23.65 2.78
N TYR A 239 -6.14 23.81 2.08
CA TYR A 239 -4.99 22.93 2.27
C TYR A 239 -4.46 23.02 3.70
N GLN A 240 -4.24 24.23 4.21
CA GLN A 240 -3.70 24.44 5.55
C GLN A 240 -4.65 23.89 6.63
N ASN A 241 -5.95 24.15 6.50
CA ASN A 241 -6.97 23.62 7.41
C ASN A 241 -6.97 22.08 7.47
N PHE A 242 -6.81 21.41 6.31
CA PHE A 242 -6.74 19.95 6.27
C PHE A 242 -5.40 19.44 6.81
N TYR A 243 -4.29 20.08 6.46
CA TYR A 243 -2.95 19.75 6.93
C TYR A 243 -2.84 19.83 8.46
N ASP A 244 -3.30 20.93 9.06
CA ASP A 244 -3.25 21.12 10.51
C ASP A 244 -4.15 20.11 11.23
N ALA A 245 -5.33 19.81 10.67
CA ALA A 245 -6.22 18.80 11.23
C ALA A 245 -5.61 17.39 11.14
N PHE A 246 -4.95 17.05 10.04
CA PHE A 246 -4.26 15.77 9.86
C PHE A 246 -3.16 15.59 10.91
N LEU A 247 -2.25 16.57 11.04
CA LEU A 247 -1.16 16.51 12.02
C LEU A 247 -1.67 16.50 13.48
N SER A 248 -2.76 17.22 13.76
CA SER A 248 -3.35 17.25 15.11
C SER A 248 -3.98 15.92 15.54
N ASN A 249 -4.25 15.02 14.59
CA ASN A 249 -4.83 13.69 14.85
C ASN A 249 -3.84 12.56 14.50
N GLU A 250 -2.57 12.90 14.29
CA GLU A 250 -1.52 11.94 14.00
C GLU A 250 -1.38 10.91 15.13
N GLY A 251 -1.14 9.64 14.76
CA GLY A 251 -1.03 8.54 15.72
C GLY A 251 -2.35 8.06 16.33
N LEU A 252 -3.46 8.77 16.09
CA LEU A 252 -4.81 8.30 16.44
C LEU A 252 -5.47 7.51 15.31
N LEU A 253 -4.93 7.59 14.09
CA LEU A 253 -5.52 7.00 12.89
C LEU A 253 -5.02 5.57 12.68
N ASP A 254 -5.84 4.72 12.08
CA ASP A 254 -5.34 3.47 11.53
C ASP A 254 -4.47 3.72 10.28
N LYS A 255 -3.57 2.77 9.99
CA LYS A 255 -2.56 2.91 8.94
C LYS A 255 -3.17 3.14 7.55
N GLU A 256 -4.33 2.55 7.25
CA GLU A 256 -4.95 2.68 5.93
C GLU A 256 -5.47 4.11 5.73
N ASP A 257 -6.24 4.63 6.68
CA ASP A 257 -6.78 5.98 6.58
C ASP A 257 -5.68 7.05 6.68
N GLU A 258 -4.66 6.83 7.52
CA GLU A 258 -3.49 7.72 7.57
C GLU A 258 -2.77 7.79 6.22
N HIS A 259 -2.55 6.64 5.56
CA HIS A 259 -1.96 6.56 4.22
C HIS A 259 -2.78 7.30 3.17
N VAL A 260 -4.09 7.07 3.15
CA VAL A 260 -5.01 7.68 2.18
C VAL A 260 -5.02 9.21 2.34
N LEU A 261 -5.20 9.71 3.56
CA LEU A 261 -5.24 11.15 3.85
C LEU A 261 -3.91 11.83 3.54
N LEU A 262 -2.78 11.20 3.91
CA LEU A 262 -1.44 11.69 3.59
C LEU A 262 -1.23 11.76 2.07
N THR A 263 -1.68 10.76 1.32
CA THR A 263 -1.59 10.74 -0.13
C THR A 263 -2.35 11.91 -0.76
N TYR A 264 -3.52 12.26 -0.24
CA TYR A 264 -4.26 13.43 -0.71
C TYR A 264 -3.56 14.76 -0.40
N LEU A 265 -2.94 14.90 0.78
CA LEU A 265 -2.10 16.06 1.11
C LEU A 265 -0.90 16.17 0.16
N ILE A 266 -0.18 15.07 -0.06
CA ILE A 266 0.97 15.00 -0.97
C ILE A 266 0.57 15.43 -2.38
N ASN A 267 -0.55 14.90 -2.88
CA ASN A 267 -1.05 15.26 -4.21
C ASN A 267 -1.46 16.73 -4.27
N ALA A 268 -2.01 17.29 -3.19
CA ALA A 268 -2.42 18.69 -3.13
C ALA A 268 -1.22 19.66 -3.09
N ILE A 269 -0.19 19.36 -2.30
CA ILE A 269 1.01 20.19 -2.26
C ILE A 269 1.83 20.08 -3.54
N ALA A 270 1.86 18.89 -4.17
CA ALA A 270 2.55 18.70 -5.44
C ALA A 270 2.00 19.61 -6.55
N ARG A 271 0.70 19.95 -6.53
CA ARG A 271 0.08 20.90 -7.47
C ARG A 271 0.45 22.37 -7.20
N ARG A 272 0.91 22.69 -5.99
CA ARG A 272 1.36 24.04 -5.60
C ARG A 272 2.82 24.30 -5.97
N LEU A 273 3.66 23.24 -6.06
CA LEU A 273 5.09 23.36 -6.39
C LEU A 273 5.39 24.19 -7.66
N PRO A 274 4.68 24.02 -8.79
CA PRO A 274 4.99 24.81 -9.99
C PRO A 274 4.61 26.29 -9.87
N ARG A 275 3.76 26.65 -8.90
CA ARG A 275 3.33 28.04 -8.66
C ARG A 275 4.38 28.80 -7.86
N ASP A 276 4.91 28.16 -6.82
CA ASP A 276 5.94 28.72 -5.94
C ASP A 276 6.75 27.58 -5.30
N GLN A 277 7.92 27.29 -5.88
CA GLN A 277 8.78 26.23 -5.38
C GLN A 277 9.45 26.60 -4.05
N GLU A 278 9.73 27.88 -3.82
CA GLU A 278 10.37 28.36 -2.59
C GLU A 278 9.42 28.21 -1.40
N GLN A 279 8.15 28.56 -1.58
CA GLN A 279 7.12 28.43 -0.55
C GLN A 279 6.78 26.96 -0.26
N TRP A 280 6.59 26.13 -1.29
CA TRP A 280 5.99 24.80 -1.13
C TRP A 280 6.99 23.62 -1.17
N GLY A 281 8.23 23.84 -1.64
CA GLY A 281 9.23 22.79 -1.77
C GLY A 281 9.61 22.15 -0.43
N ARG A 282 9.97 22.97 0.56
CA ARG A 282 10.35 22.48 1.91
C ARG A 282 9.18 21.82 2.64
N PRO A 283 7.96 22.39 2.69
CA PRO A 283 6.82 21.72 3.30
C PRO A 283 6.46 20.39 2.62
N ALA A 284 6.54 20.30 1.29
CA ALA A 284 6.30 19.04 0.57
C ALA A 284 7.32 17.97 0.95
N PHE A 285 8.59 18.33 1.00
CA PHE A 285 9.66 17.44 1.42
C PHE A 285 9.45 16.92 2.85
N MET A 286 9.12 17.80 3.79
CA MET A 286 8.84 17.43 5.19
C MET A 286 7.66 16.46 5.30
N LEU A 287 6.62 16.62 4.48
CA LEU A 287 5.46 15.73 4.45
C LEU A 287 5.83 14.30 4.00
N TYR A 288 6.75 14.18 3.03
CA TYR A 288 7.29 12.88 2.64
C TYR A 288 8.17 12.26 3.73
N GLN A 289 9.06 13.03 4.35
CA GLN A 289 9.88 12.55 5.47
C GLN A 289 8.99 12.00 6.59
N HIS A 290 7.97 12.75 6.96
CA HIS A 290 6.97 12.35 7.93
C HIS A 290 6.33 11.00 7.59
N GLY A 291 5.86 10.84 6.34
CA GLY A 291 5.27 9.59 5.87
C GLY A 291 6.22 8.39 5.85
N LEU A 292 7.51 8.63 5.63
CA LEU A 292 8.55 7.60 5.67
C LEU A 292 8.90 7.19 7.10
N ASP A 293 9.06 8.16 8.00
CA ASP A 293 9.42 7.93 9.42
C ASP A 293 8.35 7.11 10.13
N LYS A 294 7.08 7.30 9.76
CA LYS A 294 5.94 6.54 10.29
C LYS A 294 5.69 5.23 9.55
N GLY A 295 6.39 4.97 8.45
CA GLY A 295 6.17 3.81 7.59
C GLY A 295 4.82 3.83 6.86
N VAL A 296 4.13 4.98 6.84
CA VAL A 296 2.81 5.16 6.22
C VAL A 296 2.91 5.08 4.70
N LEU A 297 4.02 5.54 4.11
CA LEU A 297 4.25 5.47 2.67
C LEU A 297 4.71 4.09 2.17
N ILE A 298 4.99 3.16 3.08
CA ILE A 298 5.36 1.79 2.75
C ILE A 298 4.09 0.93 2.81
N THR A 299 3.54 0.61 1.64
CA THR A 299 2.33 -0.21 1.50
C THR A 299 2.71 -1.63 1.09
N ASP A 300 2.18 -2.63 1.80
CA ASP A 300 2.48 -4.05 1.57
C ASP A 300 3.99 -4.38 1.59
N GLY A 301 4.78 -3.60 2.33
CA GLY A 301 6.25 -3.74 2.38
C GLY A 301 6.97 -3.11 1.19
N TYR A 302 6.27 -2.36 0.33
CA TYR A 302 6.83 -1.71 -0.84
C TYR A 302 6.68 -0.19 -0.79
N LEU A 303 7.67 0.48 -1.36
CA LEU A 303 7.61 1.90 -1.71
C LEU A 303 7.49 1.99 -3.24
N SER A 304 6.51 2.75 -3.74
CA SER A 304 6.33 2.88 -5.20
C SER A 304 7.52 3.61 -5.83
N ASP A 305 7.88 3.24 -7.05
CA ASP A 305 8.92 3.90 -7.85
C ASP A 305 8.61 5.39 -8.10
N ILE A 306 7.33 5.72 -8.32
CA ILE A 306 6.83 7.09 -8.44
C ILE A 306 7.10 7.88 -7.15
N THR A 307 6.68 7.35 -6.00
CA THR A 307 6.90 7.96 -4.68
C THR A 307 8.39 8.14 -4.43
N PHE A 308 9.20 7.12 -4.69
CA PHE A 308 10.65 7.14 -4.54
C PHE A 308 11.30 8.27 -5.35
N HIS A 309 10.93 8.39 -6.63
CA HIS A 309 11.46 9.44 -7.50
C HIS A 309 10.98 10.84 -7.11
N ASN A 310 9.74 10.99 -6.67
CA ASN A 310 9.21 12.27 -6.18
C ASN A 310 9.98 12.75 -4.94
N ILE A 311 10.29 11.84 -4.01
CA ILE A 311 11.07 12.15 -2.80
C ILE A 311 12.47 12.64 -3.19
N ILE A 312 13.16 11.94 -4.09
CA ILE A 312 14.48 12.35 -4.58
C ILE A 312 14.42 13.71 -5.26
N GLN A 313 13.43 13.93 -6.11
CA GLN A 313 13.27 15.21 -6.80
C GLN A 313 13.05 16.36 -5.81
N LEU A 314 12.24 16.16 -4.78
CA LEU A 314 11.99 17.16 -3.75
C LEU A 314 13.22 17.42 -2.89
N ALA A 315 13.84 16.37 -2.35
CA ALA A 315 15.05 16.47 -1.53
C ALA A 315 16.16 17.22 -2.29
N SER A 316 16.34 16.89 -3.57
CA SER A 316 17.27 17.55 -4.47
C SER A 316 16.92 19.03 -4.68
N GLY A 317 15.64 19.33 -4.94
CA GLY A 317 15.17 20.70 -5.15
C GLY A 317 15.28 21.60 -3.92
N VAL A 318 15.24 21.03 -2.70
CA VAL A 318 15.45 21.77 -1.44
C VAL A 318 16.90 21.68 -0.93
N GLN A 319 17.83 21.19 -1.77
CA GLN A 319 19.27 21.08 -1.49
C GLN A 319 19.64 20.15 -0.33
N GLU A 320 18.78 19.17 0.01
CA GLU A 320 19.03 18.14 1.02
C GLU A 320 19.71 16.91 0.40
N LEU A 321 20.85 17.13 -0.27
CA LEU A 321 21.52 16.09 -1.10
C LEU A 321 22.08 14.93 -0.27
N GLN A 322 22.64 15.21 0.92
CA GLN A 322 23.13 14.16 1.82
C GLN A 322 22.00 13.26 2.31
N TRP A 323 20.85 13.86 2.62
CA TRP A 323 19.66 13.10 2.99
C TRP A 323 19.16 12.25 1.82
N ALA A 324 19.19 12.79 0.59
CA ALA A 324 18.80 12.04 -0.60
C ALA A 324 19.68 10.79 -0.82
N GLU A 325 21.00 10.89 -0.63
CA GLU A 325 21.91 9.74 -0.71
C GLU A 325 21.60 8.68 0.36
N TRP A 326 21.41 9.13 1.60
CA TRP A 326 20.99 8.26 2.70
C TRP A 326 19.67 7.54 2.38
N PHE A 327 18.67 8.29 1.89
CA PHE A 327 17.38 7.74 1.52
C PHE A 327 17.51 6.67 0.44
N VAL A 328 18.32 6.90 -0.61
CA VAL A 328 18.58 5.87 -1.64
C VAL A 328 19.18 4.61 -1.02
N GLY A 329 20.12 4.74 -0.08
CA GLY A 329 20.75 3.61 0.58
C GLY A 329 19.78 2.81 1.45
N VAL A 330 18.95 3.49 2.24
CA VAL A 330 18.06 2.85 3.22
C VAL A 330 16.77 2.31 2.58
N TYR A 331 16.16 3.05 1.66
CA TYR A 331 14.85 2.70 1.12
C TYR A 331 14.88 1.88 -0.17
N ALA A 332 16.06 1.58 -0.71
CA ALA A 332 16.22 0.76 -1.92
C ALA A 332 15.57 -0.63 -1.82
N ASP A 333 15.59 -1.23 -0.63
CA ASP A 333 15.08 -2.59 -0.42
C ASP A 333 13.56 -2.68 -0.42
N PHE A 334 12.86 -1.56 -0.21
CA PHE A 334 11.41 -1.47 -0.32
C PHE A 334 10.94 -1.32 -1.77
N LEU A 335 11.83 -1.14 -2.74
CA LEU A 335 11.43 -1.15 -4.15
C LEU A 335 11.18 -2.58 -4.62
N VAL A 336 10.18 -2.76 -5.48
CA VAL A 336 9.94 -4.03 -6.16
C VAL A 336 11.20 -4.46 -6.92
N ALA A 337 11.61 -5.72 -6.76
CA ALA A 337 12.85 -6.23 -7.35
C ALA A 337 12.90 -6.05 -8.88
N GLU A 338 11.75 -6.25 -9.53
CA GLU A 338 11.54 -5.88 -10.93
C GLU A 338 11.49 -4.35 -11.07
N GLY A 339 12.55 -3.76 -11.62
CA GLY A 339 12.65 -2.31 -11.84
C GLY A 339 13.51 -1.55 -10.82
N ARG A 340 13.88 -2.19 -9.69
CA ARG A 340 14.73 -1.58 -8.65
C ARG A 340 16.00 -0.95 -9.23
N ASP A 341 16.75 -1.67 -10.06
CA ASP A 341 18.01 -1.17 -10.64
C ASP A 341 17.79 0.10 -11.47
N SER A 342 16.75 0.14 -12.31
CA SER A 342 16.42 1.32 -13.11
C SER A 342 16.02 2.52 -12.24
N THR A 343 15.22 2.30 -11.20
CA THR A 343 14.81 3.34 -10.24
C THR A 343 16.03 3.90 -9.50
N LEU A 344 16.92 3.04 -9.01
CA LEU A 344 18.13 3.47 -8.29
C LEU A 344 19.09 4.24 -9.17
N LYS A 345 19.29 3.82 -10.42
CA LYS A 345 20.17 4.53 -11.37
C LYS A 345 19.63 5.92 -11.69
N LEU A 346 18.34 6.06 -11.97
CA LEU A 346 17.74 7.39 -12.22
C LEU A 346 17.78 8.28 -10.97
N ALA A 347 17.56 7.72 -9.77
CA ALA A 347 17.67 8.46 -8.52
C ALA A 347 19.12 8.98 -8.30
N ARG A 348 20.12 8.12 -8.44
CA ARG A 348 21.54 8.49 -8.30
C ARG A 348 21.97 9.50 -9.37
N ALA A 349 21.49 9.35 -10.59
CA ALA A 349 21.75 10.32 -11.66
C ALA A 349 21.22 11.72 -11.30
N ARG A 350 20.04 11.82 -10.68
CA ARG A 350 19.49 13.11 -10.23
C ARG A 350 20.35 13.73 -9.13
N ILE A 351 20.74 12.95 -8.14
CA ILE A 351 21.59 13.44 -7.05
C ILE A 351 22.93 13.95 -7.59
N ALA A 352 23.59 13.17 -8.45
CA ALA A 352 24.88 13.53 -9.04
C ALA A 352 24.80 14.82 -9.89
N PHE A 353 23.70 15.00 -10.63
CA PHE A 353 23.46 16.22 -11.39
C PHE A 353 23.43 17.46 -10.48
N GLU A 354 22.70 17.40 -9.36
CA GLU A 354 22.58 18.54 -8.44
C GLU A 354 23.85 18.74 -7.59
N GLN A 355 24.72 17.72 -7.48
CA GLN A 355 26.08 17.86 -6.94
C GLN A 355 27.05 18.53 -7.93
N GLY A 356 26.65 18.75 -9.17
CA GLY A 356 27.49 19.32 -10.23
C GLY A 356 28.35 18.31 -11.00
N ASP A 357 28.21 17.00 -10.74
CA ASP A 357 28.84 15.96 -11.56
C ASP A 357 27.92 15.61 -12.72
N PHE A 358 28.07 16.32 -13.84
CA PHE A 358 27.23 16.13 -15.03
C PHE A 358 27.65 14.93 -15.89
N SER A 359 28.83 14.36 -15.66
CA SER A 359 29.29 13.18 -16.41
C SER A 359 28.63 11.90 -15.88
N LYS A 360 28.47 11.80 -14.55
CA LYS A 360 27.91 10.62 -13.90
C LYS A 360 26.46 10.27 -14.32
N PRO A 361 25.52 11.23 -14.46
CA PRO A 361 24.19 10.94 -14.97
C PRO A 361 24.23 10.33 -16.38
N LEU A 362 25.10 10.82 -17.26
CA LEU A 362 25.23 10.29 -18.62
C LEU A 362 25.75 8.85 -18.65
N GLU A 363 26.62 8.47 -17.71
CA GLU A 363 27.04 7.07 -17.52
C GLU A 363 25.90 6.19 -17.02
N LEU A 364 25.21 6.63 -15.97
CA LEU A 364 24.17 5.85 -15.29
C LEU A 364 22.94 5.60 -16.19
N LEU A 365 22.65 6.53 -17.10
CA LEU A 365 21.45 6.52 -17.95
C LEU A 365 21.67 5.94 -19.35
N ARG A 366 22.90 5.50 -19.70
CA ARG A 366 23.28 5.14 -21.08
C ARG A 366 22.52 3.95 -21.67
N GLU A 367 22.08 3.00 -20.84
CA GLU A 367 21.49 1.72 -21.26
C GLU A 367 20.24 1.35 -20.43
N LEU A 368 19.47 2.35 -20.00
CA LEU A 368 18.27 2.12 -19.19
C LEU A 368 17.01 2.02 -20.03
N GLU A 369 16.35 0.86 -19.93
CA GLU A 369 14.95 0.71 -20.31
C GLU A 369 14.08 0.79 -19.04
N PHE A 370 13.19 1.78 -19.02
CA PHE A 370 12.20 1.92 -17.94
C PHE A 370 10.89 1.27 -18.38
N LYS A 371 10.23 0.59 -17.44
CA LYS A 371 8.90 0.01 -17.65
C LYS A 371 7.84 1.09 -17.89
N ASP A 372 7.91 2.17 -17.10
CA ASP A 372 7.13 3.36 -17.34
C ASP A 372 7.90 4.34 -18.24
N TYR A 373 7.30 4.68 -19.37
CA TYR A 373 7.85 5.65 -20.30
C TYR A 373 8.00 7.05 -19.68
N SER A 374 7.24 7.38 -18.62
CA SER A 374 7.39 8.64 -17.89
C SER A 374 8.81 8.82 -17.34
N PHE A 375 9.44 7.77 -16.80
CA PHE A 375 10.82 7.81 -16.33
C PHE A 375 11.83 7.89 -17.48
N THR A 376 11.50 7.31 -18.64
CA THR A 376 12.31 7.51 -19.85
C THR A 376 12.37 8.98 -20.24
N LEU A 377 11.23 9.69 -20.18
CA LEU A 377 11.19 11.12 -20.47
C LEU A 377 12.01 11.93 -19.48
N GLN A 378 11.88 11.62 -18.19
CA GLN A 378 12.64 12.27 -17.13
C GLN A 378 14.15 12.07 -17.29
N ALA A 379 14.59 10.84 -17.59
CA ALA A 379 15.98 10.52 -17.84
C ALA A 379 16.52 11.31 -19.05
N LYS A 380 15.76 11.39 -20.15
CA LYS A 380 16.18 12.16 -21.34
C LYS A 380 16.28 13.65 -21.07
N VAL A 381 15.36 14.24 -20.31
CA VAL A 381 15.48 15.64 -19.88
C VAL A 381 16.75 15.84 -19.04
N LEU A 382 17.04 14.92 -18.12
CA LEU A 382 18.26 15.01 -17.31
C LEU A 382 19.53 14.91 -18.16
N GLN A 383 19.57 14.01 -19.14
CA GLN A 383 20.70 13.90 -20.09
C GLN A 383 20.88 15.18 -20.90
N ALA A 384 19.80 15.78 -21.41
CA ALA A 384 19.86 17.05 -22.13
C ALA A 384 20.42 18.17 -21.24
N ARG A 385 19.97 18.26 -19.98
CA ARG A 385 20.54 19.21 -19.01
C ARG A 385 22.04 18.96 -18.79
N CYS A 386 22.48 17.71 -18.68
CA CYS A 386 23.91 17.39 -18.51
C CYS A 386 24.76 17.87 -19.70
N PHE A 387 24.31 17.59 -20.94
CA PHE A 387 25.04 18.06 -22.12
C PHE A 387 25.13 19.59 -22.18
N TYR A 388 24.07 20.28 -21.77
CA TYR A 388 24.07 21.74 -21.67
C TYR A 388 25.11 22.24 -20.66
N GLU A 389 25.11 21.71 -19.43
CA GLU A 389 26.04 22.12 -18.37
C GLU A 389 27.51 21.78 -18.69
N LEU A 390 27.75 20.69 -19.42
CA LEU A 390 29.10 20.33 -19.91
C LEU A 390 29.57 21.19 -21.10
N GLY A 391 28.68 22.01 -21.69
CA GLY A 391 28.99 22.80 -22.88
C GLY A 391 29.06 21.99 -24.18
N GLU A 392 28.60 20.74 -24.18
CA GLU A 392 28.64 19.78 -25.29
C GLU A 392 27.51 20.04 -26.30
N ARG A 393 27.54 21.21 -26.95
CA ARG A 393 26.44 21.72 -27.78
C ARG A 393 26.08 20.81 -28.97
N GLU A 394 27.08 20.26 -29.66
CA GLU A 394 26.84 19.38 -30.81
C GLU A 394 26.13 18.08 -30.41
N LEU A 395 26.54 17.50 -29.28
CA LEU A 395 25.91 16.31 -28.72
C LEU A 395 24.49 16.61 -28.23
N LEU A 396 24.28 17.77 -27.58
CA LEU A 396 22.95 18.23 -27.19
C LEU A 396 22.02 18.34 -28.41
N ASP A 397 22.43 19.02 -29.48
CA ASP A 397 21.62 19.20 -30.68
C ASP A 397 21.24 17.87 -31.33
N ALA A 398 22.20 16.95 -31.45
CA ALA A 398 21.96 15.62 -31.98
C ALA A 398 20.99 14.82 -31.09
N PHE A 399 21.17 14.92 -29.76
CA PHE A 399 20.32 14.26 -28.77
C PHE A 399 18.88 14.79 -28.80
N MET A 400 18.70 16.11 -28.82
CA MET A 400 17.38 16.77 -28.82
C MET A 400 16.57 16.39 -30.06
N LYS A 401 17.20 16.31 -31.24
CA LYS A 401 16.56 15.82 -32.48
C LYS A 401 16.09 14.37 -32.35
N SER A 402 16.94 13.50 -31.78
CA SER A 402 16.59 12.09 -31.54
C SER A 402 15.46 11.96 -30.50
N PHE A 403 15.48 12.81 -29.47
CA PHE A 403 14.46 12.85 -28.44
C PHE A 403 13.10 13.26 -29.02
N ASP A 404 13.03 14.31 -29.83
CA ASP A 404 11.80 14.75 -30.49
C ASP A 404 11.20 13.66 -31.39
N LEU A 405 12.05 13.00 -32.21
CA LEU A 405 11.60 11.86 -33.03
C LEU A 405 11.03 10.71 -32.18
N SER A 406 11.61 10.44 -31.02
CA SER A 406 11.10 9.40 -30.11
C SER A 406 9.75 9.75 -29.48
N LEU A 407 9.51 11.05 -29.21
CA LEU A 407 8.21 11.54 -28.72
C LEU A 407 7.12 11.38 -29.77
N LEU A 408 7.41 11.68 -31.04
CA LEU A 408 6.44 11.57 -32.14
C LEU A 408 6.02 10.12 -32.44
N ARG A 409 6.92 9.16 -32.23
CA ARG A 409 6.67 7.73 -32.52
C ARG A 409 5.82 7.04 -31.45
N ASN A 410 5.81 7.54 -30.21
CA ASN A 410 5.15 6.85 -29.09
C ASN A 410 3.70 7.30 -28.90
N LYS A 411 2.76 6.64 -29.59
CA LYS A 411 1.32 6.98 -29.61
C LYS A 411 0.63 6.93 -28.24
N VAL A 412 1.17 6.18 -27.27
CA VAL A 412 0.60 6.06 -25.91
C VAL A 412 0.73 7.37 -25.12
N VAL A 413 1.75 8.16 -25.42
CA VAL A 413 2.05 9.44 -24.77
C VAL A 413 1.22 10.59 -25.37
N ASN A 414 0.60 10.35 -26.53
CA ASN A 414 -0.17 11.35 -27.28
C ASN A 414 -1.52 11.72 -26.61
N LYS A 415 -1.85 11.10 -25.47
CA LYS A 415 -2.94 11.50 -24.58
C LYS A 415 -2.35 11.88 -23.23
N LYS A 416 -2.33 13.19 -22.93
CA LYS A 416 -2.16 13.88 -21.63
C LYS A 416 -1.20 15.07 -21.79
N GLY A 417 -1.54 16.21 -21.19
CA GLY A 417 -0.81 17.49 -21.29
C GLY A 417 0.68 17.47 -20.92
N ALA A 418 1.23 16.36 -20.42
CA ALA A 418 2.64 16.14 -20.19
C ALA A 418 3.51 16.41 -21.44
N LEU A 419 3.02 16.09 -22.65
CA LEU A 419 3.73 16.35 -23.90
C LEU A 419 4.02 17.84 -24.13
N ASN A 420 3.15 18.75 -23.66
CA ASN A 420 3.35 20.18 -23.87
C ASN A 420 4.53 20.70 -23.04
N ALA A 421 4.71 20.20 -21.81
CA ALA A 421 5.86 20.56 -20.98
C ALA A 421 7.19 20.11 -21.62
N TYR A 422 7.26 18.86 -22.09
CA TYR A 422 8.46 18.34 -22.77
C TYR A 422 8.70 19.02 -24.14
N ARG A 423 7.64 19.29 -24.91
CA ARG A 423 7.76 20.06 -26.17
C ARG A 423 8.18 21.50 -25.95
N ASN A 424 7.78 22.13 -24.85
CA ASN A 424 8.26 23.46 -24.50
C ASN A 424 9.73 23.43 -24.09
N PHE A 425 10.16 22.42 -23.34
CA PHE A 425 11.58 22.20 -23.03
C PHE A 425 12.43 22.02 -24.30
N LEU A 426 11.92 21.30 -25.31
CA LEU A 426 12.62 21.09 -26.58
C LEU A 426 12.72 22.34 -27.48
N LYS A 427 12.00 23.42 -27.18
CA LYS A 427 12.00 24.68 -27.96
C LYS A 427 12.96 25.74 -27.40
N VAL A 428 13.41 25.55 -26.17
CA VAL A 428 14.45 26.38 -25.51
C VAL A 428 15.80 25.83 -25.92
#